data_AF-A0A2W1AZL9-F1
#
_entry.id   AF-A0A2W1AZL9-F1
#
_cell.length_a   1.000
_cell.length_b   1.000
_cell.length_c   1.000
_cell.angle_alpha   90.00
_cell.angle_beta   90.00
_cell.angle_gamma   90.00
#
_symmetry.space_group_name_H-M   'P 1'
#
loop_
_entity.id
_entity.type
_entity.pdbx_description
1 polymer ?
#
loop_
_entity_poly.entity_id
_entity_poly.type
_entity_poly.pdbx_seq_one_letter_code
_entity_poly.pdbx_strand_id
1 'polypeptide(L)'
;MKIPLNSPSAGLLRLHGVADDRIKATRIFVFNRQKGGAITLPLPFLGPTILIKSHWLVRGPDGELEDCDSLELLCHELCHVRQIQEWGAFAYLRRQLLARIKTRSVFAKSAPEEAECYEIQQRVHQRYHEA
;
A
#
# COMPACT_ATOMS: atom_id res chain seq x y z
N MET A 1 10.38 9.12 0.74
CA MET A 1 9.53 10.22 0.27
C MET A 1 8.17 10.22 0.96
N LYS A 2 7.42 11.32 0.84
CA LYS A 2 6.04 11.46 1.30
C LYS A 2 5.17 12.01 0.16
N ILE A 3 3.89 11.65 0.14
CA ILE A 3 2.92 12.22 -0.80
C ILE A 3 2.29 13.46 -0.14
N PRO A 4 2.45 14.66 -0.71
CA PRO A 4 1.82 15.87 -0.18
C PRO A 4 0.29 15.78 -0.27
N LEU A 5 -0.45 16.19 0.76
CA LEU A 5 -1.93 16.10 0.76
C LEU A 5 -2.59 17.00 -0.29
N ASN A 6 -1.90 18.05 -0.74
CA ASN A 6 -2.36 18.95 -1.80
C ASN A 6 -1.87 18.55 -3.20
N SER A 7 -1.27 17.36 -3.36
CA SER A 7 -0.79 16.86 -4.65
C SER A 7 -1.90 16.18 -5.47
N PRO A 8 -1.79 16.19 -6.82
CA PRO A 8 -2.61 15.34 -7.70
C PRO A 8 -2.63 13.86 -7.29
N SER A 9 -1.48 13.29 -6.89
CA SER A 9 -1.40 11.91 -6.40
C SER A 9 -2.29 11.66 -5.19
N ALA A 10 -2.31 12.59 -4.23
CA ALA A 10 -3.23 12.49 -3.09
C ALA A 10 -4.70 12.61 -3.53
N GLY A 11 -5.00 13.44 -4.53
CA GLY A 11 -6.33 13.52 -5.16
C GLY A 11 -6.77 12.18 -5.76
N LEU A 12 -5.89 11.53 -6.52
CA LEU A 12 -6.15 10.20 -7.10
C LEU A 12 -6.38 9.16 -6.01
N LEU A 13 -5.54 9.11 -4.98
CA LEU A 13 -5.70 8.17 -3.86
C LEU A 13 -7.03 8.37 -3.13
N ARG A 14 -7.47 9.62 -2.93
CA ARG A 14 -8.79 9.92 -2.33
C ARG A 14 -9.95 9.43 -3.17
N LEU A 15 -9.85 9.51 -4.50
CA LEU A 15 -10.86 8.99 -5.42
C LEU A 15 -11.11 7.49 -5.19
N HIS A 16 -10.07 6.76 -4.75
CA HIS A 16 -10.11 5.33 -4.42
C HIS A 16 -10.35 5.05 -2.93
N GLY A 17 -10.82 6.03 -2.16
CA GLY A 17 -11.22 5.85 -0.76
C GLY A 17 -10.07 5.83 0.25
N VAL A 18 -8.87 6.28 -0.14
CA VAL A 18 -7.77 6.47 0.81
C VAL A 18 -7.98 7.77 1.60
N ALA A 19 -8.04 7.63 2.92
CA ALA A 19 -8.17 8.77 3.83
C ALA A 19 -6.83 9.53 4.05
N ASP A 20 -6.92 10.83 4.29
CA ASP A 20 -5.77 11.74 4.43
C ASP A 20 -4.82 11.38 5.56
N ASP A 21 -5.33 10.84 6.66
CA ASP A 21 -4.54 10.40 7.81
C ASP A 21 -3.58 9.27 7.43
N ARG A 22 -4.01 8.35 6.55
CA ARG A 22 -3.17 7.26 6.00
C ARG A 22 -2.08 7.82 5.10
N ILE A 23 -2.44 8.75 4.20
CA ILE A 23 -1.46 9.41 3.30
C ILE A 23 -0.42 10.17 4.13
N LYS A 24 -0.85 10.90 5.16
CA LYS A 24 0.01 11.70 6.04
C LYS A 24 0.93 10.85 6.93
N ALA A 25 0.43 9.73 7.43
CA ALA A 25 1.18 8.84 8.31
C ALA A 25 2.28 8.07 7.57
N THR A 26 2.10 7.85 6.27
CA THR A 26 2.95 6.97 5.48
C THR A 26 4.27 7.60 5.07
N ARG A 27 5.32 6.77 5.06
CA ARG A 27 6.60 7.06 4.39
C ARG A 27 6.84 6.00 3.32
N ILE A 28 7.23 6.42 2.11
CA ILE A 28 7.51 5.51 1.00
C ILE A 28 9.01 5.53 0.71
N PHE A 29 9.67 4.37 0.67
CA PHE A 29 11.07 4.25 0.25
C PHE A 29 11.20 3.28 -0.91
N VAL A 30 12.15 3.58 -1.80
CA VAL A 30 12.51 2.64 -2.86
C VAL A 30 13.42 1.56 -2.26
N PHE A 31 13.02 0.31 -2.40
CA PHE A 31 13.82 -0.85 -2.05
C PHE A 31 13.57 -1.91 -3.13
N ASN A 32 14.64 -2.50 -3.67
CA ASN A 32 14.53 -3.39 -4.85
C ASN A 32 14.76 -4.88 -4.53
N ARG A 33 15.14 -5.21 -3.28
CA ARG A 33 15.51 -6.58 -2.88
C ARG A 33 14.38 -7.40 -2.27
N GLN A 34 13.19 -6.83 -2.07
CA GLN A 34 12.04 -7.59 -1.54
C GLN A 34 11.42 -8.55 -2.57
N LYS A 35 10.69 -9.55 -2.07
CA LYS A 35 9.73 -10.32 -2.86
C LYS A 35 8.44 -9.52 -3.01
N GLY A 36 7.78 -9.61 -4.18
CA GLY A 36 6.61 -8.79 -4.51
C GLY A 36 6.99 -7.40 -5.06
N GLY A 37 5.97 -6.55 -5.26
CA GLY A 37 6.11 -5.16 -5.72
C GLY A 37 6.38 -4.17 -4.59
N ALA A 38 5.68 -4.33 -3.46
CA ALA A 38 5.87 -3.55 -2.25
C ALA A 38 5.67 -4.38 -0.97
N ILE A 39 6.10 -3.81 0.16
CA ILE A 39 5.87 -4.32 1.52
C ILE A 39 5.63 -3.14 2.45
N THR A 40 4.57 -3.20 3.26
CA THR A 40 4.32 -2.26 4.35
C THR A 40 4.81 -2.80 5.70
N LEU A 41 5.64 -2.02 6.38
CA LEU A 41 6.21 -2.33 7.70
C LEU A 41 5.89 -1.22 8.72
N PRO A 42 5.50 -1.56 9.96
CA PRO A 42 5.42 -0.60 11.04
C PRO A 42 6.81 -0.39 11.66
N LEU A 43 7.58 0.56 11.14
CA LEU A 43 8.93 0.82 11.64
C LEU A 43 8.89 1.61 12.96
N PRO A 44 9.72 1.25 13.95
CA PRO A 44 9.88 2.03 15.17
C PRO A 44 10.26 3.48 14.83
N PHE A 45 9.62 4.46 15.48
CA PHE A 45 9.85 5.91 15.32
C PHE A 45 9.48 6.53 13.95
N LEU A 46 9.48 5.73 12.88
CA LEU A 46 9.07 6.15 11.54
C LEU A 46 7.60 5.86 11.23
N GLY A 47 6.95 5.00 12.02
CA GLY A 47 5.55 4.61 11.79
C GLY A 47 5.38 3.75 10.53
N PRO A 48 4.16 3.70 9.97
CA PRO A 48 3.86 2.92 8.78
C PRO A 48 4.74 3.34 7.60
N THR A 49 5.47 2.38 7.05
CA THR A 49 6.46 2.60 6.00
C THR A 49 6.25 1.60 4.87
N ILE A 50 6.07 2.10 3.65
CA ILE A 50 5.97 1.32 2.42
C ILE A 50 7.36 1.24 1.79
N LEU A 51 7.82 0.02 1.52
CA LEU A 51 9.00 -0.26 0.72
C LEU A 51 8.54 -0.74 -0.65
N ILE A 52 8.77 0.05 -1.70
CA ILE A 52 8.28 -0.22 -3.06
C ILE A 52 9.46 -0.38 -4.02
N LYS A 53 9.37 -1.28 -5.01
CA LYS A 53 10.41 -1.37 -6.05
C LYS A 53 10.27 -0.21 -7.02
N SER A 54 11.40 0.26 -7.55
CA SER A 54 11.45 1.45 -8.41
C SER A 54 10.57 1.35 -9.65
N HIS A 55 10.41 0.15 -10.24
CA HIS A 55 9.59 -0.04 -11.44
C HIS A 55 8.07 -0.01 -11.17
N TRP A 56 7.64 -0.09 -9.90
CA TRP A 56 6.23 0.06 -9.50
C TRP A 56 5.94 1.46 -8.93
N LEU A 57 6.87 2.41 -9.09
CA LEU A 57 6.68 3.79 -8.67
C LEU A 57 7.03 4.71 -9.83
N VAL A 58 6.27 4.58 -10.92
CA VAL A 58 6.42 5.44 -12.10
C VAL A 58 5.85 6.82 -11.76
N ARG A 59 6.61 7.83 -12.15
CA ARG A 59 6.30 9.23 -11.86
C ARG A 59 6.39 10.04 -13.13
N GLY A 60 5.43 10.95 -13.29
CA GLY A 60 5.40 11.91 -14.36
C GLY A 60 6.51 12.96 -14.24
N PRO A 61 6.66 13.82 -15.25
CA PRO A 61 7.61 14.93 -15.23
C PRO A 61 7.41 15.90 -14.05
N ASP A 62 6.20 15.96 -13.51
CA ASP A 62 5.82 16.73 -12.31
C ASP A 62 6.11 16.00 -10.99
N GLY A 63 6.58 14.76 -11.04
CA GLY A 63 6.87 13.92 -9.88
C GLY A 63 5.64 13.24 -9.27
N GLU A 64 4.48 13.32 -9.92
CA GLU A 64 3.22 12.71 -9.48
C GLU A 64 3.07 11.28 -10.01
N LEU A 65 2.18 10.48 -9.41
CA LEU A 65 1.86 9.13 -9.88
C LEU A 65 1.23 9.20 -11.28
N GLU A 66 1.81 8.49 -12.24
CA GLU A 66 1.44 8.61 -13.65
C GLU A 66 0.71 7.37 -14.19
N ASP A 67 0.88 6.22 -13.56
CA ASP A 67 0.38 4.93 -14.05
C ASP A 67 -0.61 4.26 -13.09
N CYS A 68 -1.51 3.46 -13.67
CA CYS A 68 -2.49 2.66 -12.94
C CYS A 68 -1.83 1.63 -12.03
N ASP A 69 -0.76 0.97 -12.48
CA ASP A 69 -0.05 -0.05 -11.73
C ASP A 69 0.51 0.48 -10.40
N SER A 70 1.18 1.64 -10.41
CA SER A 70 1.63 2.28 -9.16
C SER A 70 0.47 2.66 -8.26
N LEU A 71 -0.65 3.11 -8.83
CA LEU A 71 -1.83 3.53 -8.06
C LEU A 71 -2.52 2.34 -7.39
N GLU A 72 -2.71 1.23 -8.11
CA GLU A 72 -3.23 -0.03 -7.61
C GLU A 72 -2.42 -0.54 -6.42
N LEU A 73 -1.10 -0.62 -6.61
CA LEU A 73 -0.18 -1.10 -5.58
C LEU A 73 -0.19 -0.17 -4.36
N LEU A 74 -0.20 1.15 -4.55
CA LEU A 74 -0.25 2.09 -3.42
C LEU A 74 -1.57 2.01 -2.66
N CYS A 75 -2.71 1.81 -3.34
CA CYS A 75 -3.98 1.62 -2.65
C CYS A 75 -3.99 0.35 -1.79
N HIS A 76 -3.39 -0.74 -2.28
CA HIS A 76 -3.15 -1.96 -1.51
C HIS A 76 -2.28 -1.71 -0.27
N GLU A 77 -1.14 -1.05 -0.42
CA GLU A 77 -0.22 -0.81 0.70
C GLU A 77 -0.80 0.21 1.71
N LEU A 78 -1.59 1.19 1.26
CA LEU A 78 -2.29 2.13 2.15
C LEU A 78 -3.45 1.47 2.92
N CYS A 79 -3.98 0.34 2.45
CA CYS A 79 -4.85 -0.53 3.24
C CYS A 79 -4.08 -1.15 4.42
N HIS A 80 -2.85 -1.61 4.22
CA HIS A 80 -1.99 -2.06 5.34
C HIS A 80 -1.63 -0.94 6.30
N VAL A 81 -1.43 0.29 5.82
CA VAL A 81 -1.22 1.45 6.70
C VAL A 81 -2.41 1.65 7.62
N ARG A 82 -3.64 1.58 7.09
CA ARG A 82 -4.86 1.62 7.91
C ARG A 82 -4.86 0.51 8.96
N GLN A 83 -4.56 -0.73 8.56
CA GLN A 83 -4.47 -1.86 9.51
C GLN A 83 -3.44 -1.63 10.62
N ILE A 84 -2.29 -1.02 10.31
CA ILE A 84 -1.29 -0.66 11.32
C ILE A 84 -1.83 0.39 12.28
N GLN A 85 -2.55 1.39 11.79
CA GLN A 85 -3.14 2.45 12.63
C GLN A 85 -4.25 1.90 13.53
N GLU A 86 -5.12 1.03 13.00
CA GLU A 86 -6.27 0.46 13.72
C GLU A 86 -5.86 -0.62 14.72
N TRP A 87 -4.94 -1.51 14.34
CA TRP A 87 -4.57 -2.66 15.18
C TRP A 87 -3.35 -2.38 16.05
N GLY A 88 -2.53 -1.39 15.67
CA GLY A 88 -1.20 -1.16 16.22
C GLY A 88 -0.14 -2.07 15.59
N ALA A 89 1.10 -1.59 15.61
CA ALA A 89 2.26 -2.22 14.97
C ALA A 89 2.44 -3.71 15.31
N PHE A 90 2.40 -4.05 16.61
CA PHE A 90 2.64 -5.42 17.06
C PHE A 90 1.52 -6.37 16.65
N ALA A 91 0.26 -5.96 16.80
CA ALA A 91 -0.88 -6.79 16.43
C ALA A 91 -0.93 -6.99 14.90
N TYR A 92 -0.62 -5.96 14.11
CA TYR A 92 -0.47 -6.06 12.66
C TYR A 92 0.56 -7.13 12.28
N LEU A 93 1.80 -7.03 12.79
CA LEU A 93 2.87 -7.99 12.48
C LEU A 93 2.46 -9.42 12.86
N ARG A 94 1.88 -9.60 14.05
CA ARG A 94 1.42 -10.92 14.51
C ARG A 94 0.35 -11.51 13.58
N ARG A 95 -0.68 -10.72 13.22
CA ARG A 95 -1.77 -11.17 12.33
C ARG A 95 -1.23 -11.52 10.95
N GLN A 96 -0.39 -10.66 10.37
CA GLN A 96 0.22 -10.87 9.06
C GLN A 96 1.14 -12.10 9.00
N LEU A 97 1.89 -12.37 10.08
CA LEU A 97 2.70 -13.59 10.19
C LEU A 97 1.83 -14.84 10.30
N LEU A 98 0.80 -14.82 11.14
CA LEU A 98 -0.12 -15.95 11.31
C LEU A 98 -0.87 -16.27 10.01
N ALA A 99 -1.30 -15.26 9.26
CA ALA A 99 -1.95 -15.42 7.95
C ALA A 99 -1.04 -16.19 6.96
N ARG A 100 0.23 -15.80 6.88
CA ARG A 100 1.23 -16.44 6.00
C ARG A 100 1.55 -17.87 6.42
N ILE A 101 1.63 -18.15 7.72
CA ILE A 101 1.82 -19.50 8.25
C ILE A 101 0.62 -20.40 7.91
N LYS A 102 -0.60 -19.92 8.14
CA LYS A 102 -1.84 -20.69 7.90
C LYS A 102 -2.07 -20.98 6.42
N THR A 103 -1.84 -19.99 5.56
CA THR A 103 -2.04 -20.13 4.11
C THR A 103 -0.84 -20.76 3.40
N ARG A 104 0.31 -20.90 4.08
CA ARG A 104 1.60 -21.33 3.50
C ARG A 104 2.00 -20.51 2.26
N SER A 105 1.62 -19.23 2.24
CA SER A 105 1.84 -18.32 1.12
C SER A 105 2.39 -16.99 1.63
N VAL A 106 3.39 -16.44 0.94
CA VAL A 106 3.96 -15.12 1.27
C VAL A 106 2.95 -13.98 1.05
N PHE A 107 2.03 -14.17 0.10
CA PHE A 107 1.00 -13.18 -0.23
C PHE A 107 -0.29 -13.38 0.55
N ALA A 108 -0.56 -14.62 1.01
CA ALA A 108 -1.72 -14.96 1.83
C ALA A 108 -3.06 -14.38 1.33
N LYS A 109 -3.26 -14.27 0.00
CA LYS A 109 -4.39 -13.55 -0.63
C LYS A 109 -5.78 -13.93 -0.10
N SER A 110 -5.96 -15.19 0.31
CA SER A 110 -7.22 -15.72 0.84
C SER A 110 -7.41 -15.49 2.35
N ALA A 111 -6.41 -14.96 3.04
CA ALA A 111 -6.52 -14.61 4.45
C ALA A 111 -7.28 -13.29 4.62
N PRO A 112 -8.16 -13.15 5.62
CA PRO A 112 -8.91 -11.91 5.86
C PRO A 112 -8.03 -10.66 5.99
N GLU A 113 -6.80 -10.82 6.50
CA GLU A 113 -5.82 -9.74 6.66
C GLU A 113 -5.32 -9.16 5.33
N GLU A 114 -5.40 -9.92 4.23
CA GLU A 114 -4.89 -9.55 2.91
C GLU A 114 -6.02 -9.39 1.88
N ALA A 115 -7.11 -10.14 2.04
CA ALA A 115 -8.24 -10.18 1.11
C ALA A 115 -8.79 -8.78 0.79
N GLU A 116 -9.06 -7.97 1.81
CA GLU A 116 -9.59 -6.61 1.60
C GLU A 116 -8.59 -5.71 0.85
N CYS A 117 -7.29 -5.82 1.16
CA CYS A 117 -6.27 -5.03 0.48
C CYS A 117 -6.13 -5.45 -1.00
N TYR A 118 -6.27 -6.75 -1.30
CA TYR A 118 -6.33 -7.23 -2.68
C TYR A 118 -7.63 -6.85 -3.40
N GLU A 119 -8.77 -6.81 -2.71
CA GLU A 119 -10.04 -6.33 -3.27
C GLU A 119 -9.96 -4.84 -3.64
N ILE A 120 -9.31 -4.01 -2.82
CA ILE A 120 -9.03 -2.61 -3.15
C ILE A 120 -8.17 -2.52 -4.41
N GLN A 121 -7.08 -3.29 -4.48
CA GLN A 121 -6.21 -3.32 -5.66
C GLN A 121 -7.00 -3.69 -6.92
N GLN A 122 -7.80 -4.76 -6.84
CA GLN A 122 -8.61 -5.24 -7.96
C GLN A 122 -9.64 -4.21 -8.42
N ARG A 123 -10.27 -3.48 -7.49
CA ARG A 123 -11.24 -2.42 -7.85
C ARG A 123 -10.58 -1.25 -8.57
N VAL A 124 -9.37 -0.87 -8.15
CA VAL A 124 -8.60 0.16 -8.86
C VAL A 124 -8.26 -0.34 -10.26
N HIS A 125 -7.77 -1.58 -10.39
CA HIS A 125 -7.45 -2.21 -11.67
C HIS A 125 -8.63 -2.19 -12.65
N GLN A 126 -9.78 -2.69 -12.21
CA GLN A 126 -11.00 -2.72 -13.02
C GLN A 126 -11.41 -1.33 -13.50
N ARG A 127 -11.29 -0.31 -12.64
CA ARG A 127 -11.67 1.06 -13.00
C ARG A 127 -10.85 1.64 -14.16
N TYR A 128 -9.58 1.25 -14.33
CA TYR A 128 -8.70 1.82 -15.38
C TYR A 128 -8.53 0.91 -16.60
N HIS A 129 -8.80 -0.40 -16.48
CA HIS A 129 -8.66 -1.36 -17.57
C HIS A 129 -9.98 -1.81 -18.20
N GLU A 130 -11.12 -1.57 -17.53
CA GLU A 130 -12.46 -1.88 -18.05
C GLU A 130 -13.29 -0.62 -18.40
N ALA A 131 -12.70 0.57 -18.27
CA ALA A 131 -13.31 1.87 -18.63
C ALA A 131 -12.73 2.41 -19.93
#